data_AF-A0A191TN46-F1
#
_entry.id   AF-A0A191TN46-F1
#
_cell.length_a   1.000
_cell.length_b   1.000
_cell.length_c   1.000
_cell.angle_alpha   90.00
_cell.angle_beta   90.00
_cell.angle_gamma   90.00
#
_symmetry.space_group_name_H-M   'P 1'
#
loop_
_entity.id
_entity.type
_entity.pdbx_description
1 polymer ?
#
loop_
_entity_poly.entity_id
_entity_poly.type
_entity_poly.pdbx_seq_one_letter_code
_entity_poly.pdbx_strand_id
1 'polypeptide(L)'
;MTHKELAKRFTELLNANPIHNTIAELFNKALDCGALNIQAEPAADYRLPKIIFYAILCTMADDWQPYHESNKKEAKNLKLFL
;
A
#
# COMPACT_ATOMS: atom_id res chain seq x y z
N MET A 1 11.19 22.89 -7.09
CA MET A 1 11.76 21.56 -7.38
C MET A 1 11.51 21.26 -8.85
N THR A 2 12.52 20.86 -9.59
CA THR A 2 12.40 20.46 -11.00
C THR A 2 11.91 19.02 -11.13
N HIS A 3 11.44 18.60 -12.32
CA HIS A 3 11.05 17.19 -12.56
C HIS A 3 12.19 16.21 -12.28
N LYS A 4 13.42 16.56 -12.65
CA LYS A 4 14.61 15.74 -12.41
C LYS A 4 14.92 15.60 -10.92
N GLU A 5 14.78 16.68 -10.16
CA GLU A 5 14.95 16.67 -8.70
C GLU A 5 13.87 15.82 -8.01
N LEU A 6 12.60 15.95 -8.43
CA LEU A 6 11.50 15.16 -7.90
C LEU A 6 11.70 13.67 -8.18
N ALA A 7 12.05 13.30 -9.41
CA ALA A 7 12.30 11.91 -9.78
C ALA A 7 13.45 11.30 -8.97
N LYS A 8 14.55 12.04 -8.81
CA LYS A 8 15.68 11.62 -7.98
C LYS A 8 15.25 11.40 -6.52
N ARG A 9 14.56 12.38 -5.94
CA ARG A 9 14.07 12.29 -4.55
C ARG A 9 13.08 11.14 -4.36
N PHE A 10 12.20 10.90 -5.32
CA PHE A 10 11.25 9.79 -5.26
C PHE A 10 11.98 8.45 -5.16
N THR A 11 12.97 8.21 -6.03
CA THR A 11 13.77 6.99 -5.99
C THR A 11 14.58 6.86 -4.69
N GLU A 12 15.18 7.96 -4.22
CA GLU A 12 15.90 7.97 -2.93
C GLU A 12 14.97 7.61 -1.76
N LEU A 13 13.76 8.16 -1.74
CA LEU A 13 12.75 7.87 -0.71
C LEU A 13 12.29 6.42 -0.75
N LEU A 14 12.06 5.85 -1.94
CA LEU A 14 11.71 4.43 -2.10
C LEU A 14 12.82 3.49 -1.63
N ASN A 15 14.08 3.84 -1.90
CA ASN A 15 15.23 3.05 -1.48
C ASN A 15 15.46 3.14 0.04
N ALA A 16 15.27 4.33 0.62
CA ALA A 16 15.41 4.54 2.07
C ALA A 16 14.25 3.91 2.87
N ASN A 17 13.06 3.83 2.27
CA ASN A 17 11.85 3.28 2.88
C ASN A 17 11.33 2.11 2.02
N PRO A 18 12.00 0.96 2.06
CA PRO A 18 11.61 -0.20 1.28
C PRO A 18 10.20 -0.67 1.66
N ILE A 19 9.23 -0.33 0.81
CA ILE A 19 7.80 -0.65 0.99
C ILE A 19 7.57 -2.15 1.27
N HIS A 20 8.40 -3.02 0.68
CA HIS A 20 8.30 -4.46 0.87
C HIS A 20 8.50 -4.90 2.33
N ASN A 21 9.32 -4.18 3.11
CA ASN A 21 9.50 -4.49 4.54
C ASN A 21 8.23 -4.20 5.34
N THR A 22 7.62 -3.03 5.12
CA THR A 22 6.35 -2.66 5.76
C THR A 22 5.22 -3.61 5.35
N ILE A 23 5.15 -3.99 4.07
CA ILE A 23 4.18 -4.98 3.59
C ILE A 23 4.40 -6.33 4.28
N ALA A 24 5.65 -6.82 4.36
CA ALA A 24 5.96 -8.09 4.99
C ALA A 24 5.60 -8.09 6.49
N GLU A 25 5.90 -7.00 7.19
CA GLU A 25 5.55 -6.82 8.60
C GLU A 25 4.03 -6.86 8.82
N LEU A 26 3.27 -6.09 8.04
CA LEU A 26 1.81 -6.05 8.14
C LEU A 26 1.17 -7.38 7.70
N PHE A 27 1.77 -8.08 6.74
CA PHE A 27 1.33 -9.39 6.32
C PHE A 27 1.47 -10.42 7.44
N ASN A 28 2.63 -10.47 8.11
CA ASN A 28 2.83 -11.36 9.25
C ASN A 28 1.84 -11.05 10.38
N LYS A 29 1.63 -9.76 10.69
CA LYS A 29 0.59 -9.33 11.64
C LYS A 29 -0.81 -9.81 11.25
N ALA A 30 -1.15 -9.79 9.96
CA ALA A 30 -2.43 -10.29 9.47
C ALA A 30 -2.56 -11.81 9.61
N LEU A 31 -1.47 -12.57 9.42
CA LEU A 31 -1.46 -14.02 9.66
C LEU A 31 -1.61 -14.35 11.16
N ASP A 32 -1.00 -13.56 12.03
CA ASP A 32 -0.98 -13.80 13.48
C ASP A 32 -2.25 -13.33 14.21
N CYS A 33 -3.11 -12.53 13.58
CA CYS A 33 -4.25 -11.89 14.25
C CYS A 33 -5.44 -12.83 14.56
N GLY A 34 -5.44 -14.05 14.00
CA GLY A 34 -6.50 -15.04 14.19
C GLY A 34 -7.85 -14.70 13.53
N ALA A 35 -7.99 -13.53 12.90
CA ALA A 35 -9.22 -13.11 12.21
C ALA A 35 -9.41 -13.76 10.84
N LEU A 36 -8.35 -14.37 10.29
CA LEU A 36 -8.35 -15.00 8.97
C LEU A 36 -8.67 -16.49 9.07
N ASN A 37 -9.71 -16.95 8.36
CA ASN A 37 -10.02 -18.37 8.23
C ASN A 37 -9.24 -18.99 7.06
N ILE A 38 -7.93 -19.14 7.23
CA ILE A 38 -7.02 -19.64 6.19
C ILE A 38 -7.39 -21.07 5.76
N GLN A 39 -7.86 -21.91 6.71
CA GLN A 39 -8.18 -23.32 6.45
C GLN A 39 -9.40 -23.51 5.54
N ALA A 40 -10.29 -22.52 5.46
CA ALA A 40 -11.46 -22.56 4.59
C ALA A 40 -11.20 -22.01 3.18
N GLU A 41 -10.01 -21.46 2.92
CA GLU A 41 -9.70 -20.87 1.62
C GLU A 41 -9.17 -21.93 0.63
N PRO A 42 -9.70 -21.99 -0.60
CA PRO A 42 -9.19 -22.90 -1.62
C PRO A 42 -7.72 -22.58 -1.97
N ALA A 43 -6.87 -23.60 -2.06
CA ALA A 43 -5.43 -23.41 -2.32
C ALA A 43 -5.10 -22.72 -3.67
N ALA A 44 -6.01 -22.75 -4.63
CA ALA A 44 -5.86 -22.08 -5.92
C ALA A 44 -6.48 -20.67 -5.96
N ASP A 45 -7.13 -20.23 -4.88
CA ASP A 45 -7.80 -18.93 -4.83
C ASP A 45 -6.87 -17.85 -4.27
N TYR A 46 -6.72 -16.78 -5.04
CA TYR A 46 -5.98 -15.58 -4.65
C TYR A 46 -6.84 -14.60 -3.85
N ARG A 47 -8.09 -14.94 -3.54
CA ARG A 47 -9.04 -14.08 -2.81
C ARG A 47 -8.49 -13.62 -1.47
N LEU A 48 -8.14 -14.55 -0.57
CA LEU A 48 -7.62 -14.18 0.75
C LEU A 48 -6.31 -13.36 0.66
N PRO A 49 -5.29 -13.77 -0.11
CA PRO A 49 -4.10 -12.93 -0.33
C PRO A 49 -4.44 -11.52 -0.84
N LYS A 50 -5.40 -11.36 -1.75
CA LYS A 50 -5.85 -10.04 -2.23
C LYS A 50 -6.53 -9.21 -1.14
N ILE A 51 -7.35 -9.83 -0.29
CA ILE A 51 -8.00 -9.17 0.84
C ILE A 51 -6.93 -8.68 1.84
N ILE A 52 -5.97 -9.53 2.18
CA ILE A 52 -4.86 -9.15 3.07
C ILE A 52 -4.08 -7.99 2.46
N PHE A 53 -3.70 -8.10 1.19
CA PHE A 53 -2.94 -7.06 0.50
C PHE A 53 -3.72 -5.73 0.44
N TYR A 54 -5.02 -5.78 0.19
CA TYR A 54 -5.88 -4.60 0.25
C TYR A 54 -5.89 -3.96 1.64
N ALA A 55 -6.03 -4.74 2.71
CA ALA A 55 -5.99 -4.24 4.09
C ALA A 55 -4.64 -3.60 4.45
N ILE A 56 -3.53 -4.18 3.98
CA ILE A 56 -2.18 -3.60 4.12
C ILE A 56 -2.10 -2.24 3.41
N LEU A 57 -2.55 -2.19 2.15
CA LEU A 57 -2.58 -0.94 1.39
C LEU A 57 -3.44 0.12 2.07
N CYS A 58 -4.61 -0.24 2.61
CA CYS A 58 -5.45 0.67 3.38
C CYS A 58 -4.75 1.17 4.65
N THR A 59 -4.07 0.29 5.39
CA THR A 59 -3.34 0.66 6.61
C THR A 59 -2.22 1.66 6.31
N MET A 60 -1.36 1.35 5.33
CA MET A 60 -0.34 2.28 4.86
C MET A 60 -0.97 3.56 4.30
N ALA A 61 -2.16 3.41 3.72
CA ALA A 61 -2.93 4.50 3.19
C ALA A 61 -3.68 5.31 4.26
N ASP A 62 -3.63 4.99 5.54
CA ASP A 62 -4.16 5.90 6.55
C ASP A 62 -3.06 6.89 7.00
N ASP A 63 -1.79 6.46 6.98
CA ASP A 63 -0.64 7.27 7.39
C ASP A 63 -0.41 8.49 6.48
N TRP A 64 -0.55 8.35 5.16
CA TRP A 64 -0.43 9.44 4.17
C TRP A 64 -1.69 10.33 4.05
N GLN A 65 -2.81 9.98 4.71
CA GLN A 65 -4.08 10.73 4.68
C GLN A 65 -4.60 11.09 3.27
N PRO A 66 -4.98 10.12 2.43
CA PRO A 66 -5.33 10.32 1.02
C PRO A 66 -6.68 11.03 0.86
N TYR A 67 -7.53 10.88 1.88
CA TYR A 67 -8.84 11.49 1.94
C TYR A 67 -8.79 12.95 2.39
N HIS A 68 -7.63 13.45 2.85
CA HIS A 68 -7.43 14.87 3.04
C HIS A 68 -7.65 15.59 1.70
N GLU A 69 -8.43 16.68 1.70
CA GLU A 69 -8.94 17.29 0.47
C GLU A 69 -7.83 17.71 -0.51
N SER A 70 -6.66 18.14 -0.01
CA SER A 70 -5.49 18.44 -0.85
C SER A 70 -4.98 17.21 -1.60
N ASN A 71 -4.75 16.10 -0.90
CA ASN A 71 -4.19 14.87 -1.46
C ASN A 71 -5.18 14.21 -2.43
N LYS A 72 -6.46 14.23 -2.08
CA LYS A 72 -7.56 13.74 -2.92
C LYS A 72 -7.66 14.50 -4.24
N LYS A 73 -7.51 15.83 -4.21
CA LYS A 73 -7.51 16.67 -5.41
C LYS A 73 -6.31 16.35 -6.32
N GLU A 74 -5.11 16.28 -5.75
CA GLU A 74 -3.90 15.95 -6.50
C GLU A 74 -3.97 14.55 -7.12
N ALA A 75 -4.41 13.54 -6.36
CA ALA A 75 -4.57 12.18 -6.85
C ALA A 75 -5.60 12.09 -7.99
N LYS A 76 -6.73 12.80 -7.89
CA LYS A 76 -7.73 12.86 -8.98
C LYS A 76 -7.16 13.50 -10.24
N ASN A 77 -6.41 14.59 -10.09
CA ASN A 77 -5.78 15.26 -11.23
C ASN A 77 -4.77 14.32 -11.91
N LEU A 78 -3.92 13.65 -11.13
CA LEU A 78 -2.94 12.70 -11.67
C LEU A 78 -3.60 11.55 -12.43
N LYS A 79 -4.71 11.00 -11.91
CA LYS A 79 -5.47 9.92 -12.57
C LYS A 79 -6.05 10.27 -13.94
N LEU A 80 -6.12 11.55 -14.30
CA LEU A 80 -6.53 11.94 -15.66
C LEU A 80 -5.44 11.66 -16.70
N PHE A 81 -4.22 11.41 -16.25
CA PHE A 81 -3.03 11.23 -17.09
C PHE A 81 -2.37 9.85 -16.95
N LEU A 82 -2.91 8.99 -16.08
CA LEU A 82 -2.50 7.59 -15.90
C LEU A 82 -3.53 6.67 -16.55
#